data_AF-A0A7W7S4N5-F1
#
_entry.id   AF-A0A7W7S4N5-F1
#
_cell.length_a   1.000
_cell.length_b   1.000
_cell.length_c   1.000
_cell.angle_alpha   90.00
_cell.angle_beta   90.00
_cell.angle_gamma   90.00
#
_symmetry.space_group_name_H-M   'P 1'
#
loop_
_entity.id
_entity.type
_entity.pdbx_description
1 polymer ?
#
loop_
_entity_poly.entity_id
_entity_poly.type
_entity_poly.pdbx_seq_one_letter_code
_entity_poly.pdbx_strand_id
1 'polypeptide(L)'
;MVDSDRPRRWPAYALAVLFLGYAAGKAAFALQARLGFPGGPPVSAADTGSYFMDAATAQWLATASGVLGACVAIATVTALGRRVPRTLMLLVLVGMLLAVGGGAGIMIADGFVGIGVGWQWYHGVLGILVIGLFLEMIRSYAAATRRVAG
;
A
#
# COMPACT_ATOMS: atom_id res chain seq x y z
N MET A 1 -26.11 17.20 -14.66
CA MET A 1 -26.14 15.88 -13.99
C MET A 1 -24.84 15.17 -14.36
N VAL A 2 -23.85 15.14 -13.46
CA VAL A 2 -22.57 14.46 -13.74
C VAL A 2 -22.86 12.96 -13.78
N ASP A 3 -22.55 12.33 -14.91
CA ASP A 3 -22.69 10.90 -15.15
C ASP A 3 -22.09 10.11 -13.98
N SER A 4 -22.96 9.67 -13.06
CA SER A 4 -22.57 8.89 -11.88
C SER A 4 -22.28 7.43 -12.24
N ASP A 5 -22.50 7.08 -13.51
CA ASP A 5 -22.39 5.72 -14.04
C ASP A 5 -21.00 5.35 -14.54
N ARG A 6 -20.07 6.30 -14.69
CA ARG A 6 -18.68 5.96 -15.02
C ARG A 6 -17.94 5.48 -13.77
N PRO A 7 -17.36 4.26 -13.78
CA PRO A 7 -16.59 3.79 -12.65
C PRO A 7 -15.41 4.73 -12.38
N ARG A 8 -15.31 5.18 -11.13
CA ARG A 8 -14.31 6.15 -10.66
C ARG A 8 -12.92 5.53 -10.76
N ARG A 9 -12.05 6.12 -11.57
CA ARG A 9 -10.66 5.65 -11.77
C ARG A 9 -9.65 6.34 -10.85
N TRP A 10 -9.99 7.52 -10.34
CA TRP A 10 -9.11 8.33 -9.49
C TRP A 10 -8.54 7.59 -8.26
N PRO A 11 -9.26 6.67 -7.57
CA PRO A 11 -8.71 6.00 -6.39
C PRO A 11 -7.49 5.13 -6.75
N ALA A 12 -7.52 4.49 -7.92
CA ALA A 12 -6.42 3.68 -8.42
C ALA A 12 -5.17 4.53 -8.71
N TYR A 13 -5.34 5.70 -9.33
CA TYR A 13 -4.23 6.61 -9.59
C TYR A 13 -3.65 7.19 -8.29
N ALA A 14 -4.51 7.59 -7.35
CA ALA A 14 -4.07 8.08 -6.06
C ALA A 14 -3.26 7.02 -5.28
N LEU A 15 -3.72 5.77 -5.27
CA LEU A 15 -2.97 4.66 -4.66
C LEU A 15 -1.68 4.34 -5.39
N ALA A 16 -1.68 4.38 -6.73
CA ALA A 16 -0.45 4.18 -7.50
C ALA A 16 0.62 5.22 -7.13
N VAL A 17 0.24 6.49 -7.00
CA VAL A 17 1.14 7.55 -6.56
C VAL A 17 1.62 7.32 -5.13
N LEU A 18 0.74 6.96 -4.21
CA LEU A 18 1.11 6.66 -2.82
C LEU A 18 2.08 5.47 -2.72
N PHE A 19 1.84 4.41 -3.47
CA PHE A 19 2.71 3.23 -3.50
C PHE A 19 4.07 3.52 -4.13
N LEU A 20 4.13 4.33 -5.18
CA LEU A 20 5.39 4.80 -5.75
C LEU A 20 6.14 5.71 -4.79
N GLY A 21 5.45 6.61 -4.09
CA GLY A 21 6.05 7.45 -3.04
C GLY A 21 6.63 6.61 -1.90
N TYR A 22 5.89 5.59 -1.46
CA TYR A 22 6.36 4.61 -0.48
C TYR A 22 7.61 3.87 -1.00
N ALA A 23 7.57 3.35 -2.22
CA ALA A 23 8.70 2.64 -2.83
C ALA A 23 9.94 3.54 -2.93
N ALA A 24 9.78 4.78 -3.40
CA ALA A 24 10.86 5.73 -3.50
C ALA A 24 11.47 6.06 -2.12
N GLY A 25 10.63 6.26 -1.09
CA GLY A 25 11.10 6.46 0.28
C GLY A 25 11.90 5.28 0.80
N LYS A 26 11.43 4.05 0.57
CA LYS A 26 12.13 2.83 0.98
C LYS A 26 13.45 2.62 0.23
N ALA A 27 13.49 2.90 -1.06
CA ALA A 27 14.72 2.88 -1.85
C ALA A 27 15.73 3.92 -1.34
N ALA A 28 15.29 5.14 -1.06
CA ALA A 28 16.15 6.19 -0.52
C ALA A 28 16.74 5.81 0.84
N PHE A 29 15.95 5.21 1.75
CA PHE A 29 16.45 4.70 3.02
C PHE A 29 17.45 3.56 2.86
N ALA A 30 17.20 2.63 1.92
CA ALA A 30 18.14 1.56 1.61
C ALA A 30 19.48 2.11 1.09
N LEU A 31 19.44 3.08 0.17
CA LEU A 31 20.63 3.73 -0.39
C LEU A 31 21.44 4.52 0.65
N GLN A 32 20.79 5.06 1.68
CA GLN A 32 21.43 5.80 2.75
C GLN A 32 21.85 4.93 3.95
N ALA A 33 21.67 3.60 3.87
CA ALA A 33 21.85 2.67 5.00
C ALA A 33 21.04 3.06 6.26
N ARG A 34 19.91 3.77 6.08
CA ARG A 34 18.97 4.13 7.15
C ARG A 34 17.92 3.04 7.31
N LEU A 35 18.36 1.90 7.80
CA LEU A 35 17.62 0.65 7.67
C LEU A 35 16.54 0.44 8.74
N GLY A 36 16.56 1.20 9.84
CA GLY A 36 15.57 1.08 10.91
C GLY A 36 14.18 1.51 10.48
N PHE A 37 13.16 0.72 10.82
CA PHE A 37 11.76 1.06 10.58
C PHE A 37 11.32 2.16 11.58
N PRO A 38 10.63 3.24 11.15
CA PRO A 38 10.03 3.44 9.82
C PRO A 38 10.93 4.11 8.76
N GLY A 39 12.08 4.65 9.13
CA GLY A 39 13.10 5.19 8.19
C GLY A 39 14.28 5.91 8.84
N GLY A 40 14.63 5.58 10.09
CA GLY A 40 15.24 6.57 10.99
C GLY A 40 16.72 6.39 11.28
N PRO A 41 17.13 5.37 12.05
CA PRO A 41 18.51 5.26 12.53
C PRO A 41 19.32 4.22 11.74
N PRO A 42 20.67 4.37 11.70
CA PRO A 42 21.55 3.24 11.46
C PRO A 42 21.19 2.11 12.44
N VAL A 43 20.96 0.91 11.92
CA VAL A 43 20.74 -0.26 12.77
C VAL A 43 22.11 -0.73 13.23
N SER A 44 22.32 -0.84 14.54
CA SER A 44 23.59 -1.35 15.04
C SER A 44 23.74 -2.84 14.69
N ALA A 45 24.97 -3.33 14.58
CA ALA A 45 25.23 -4.76 14.33
C ALA A 45 24.62 -5.67 15.42
N ALA A 46 24.45 -5.15 16.65
CA ALA A 46 23.81 -5.85 17.76
C ALA A 46 22.29 -5.98 17.55
N ASP A 47 21.64 -4.96 17.00
CA ASP A 47 20.18 -4.95 16.77
C ASP A 47 19.78 -5.87 15.61
N THR A 48 20.64 -6.01 14.59
CA THR A 48 20.41 -6.92 13.44
C THR A 48 20.23 -8.38 13.85
N GLY A 49 20.83 -8.83 14.95
CA GLY A 49 20.71 -10.22 15.41
C GLY A 49 19.31 -10.60 15.90
N SER A 50 18.47 -9.62 16.23
CA SER A 50 17.09 -9.83 16.67
C SER A 50 16.07 -9.80 15.53
N TYR A 51 16.49 -9.40 14.33
CA TYR A 51 15.59 -9.23 13.21
C TYR A 51 15.32 -10.56 12.50
N PHE A 52 14.06 -10.79 12.18
CA PHE A 52 13.66 -11.93 11.35
C PHE A 52 14.27 -11.89 9.93
N MET A 53 14.61 -10.69 9.44
CA MET A 53 15.17 -10.47 8.12
C MET A 53 16.19 -9.34 8.17
N ASP A 54 17.25 -9.45 7.36
CA ASP A 54 18.18 -8.35 7.15
C ASP A 54 17.44 -7.06 6.74
N ALA A 55 17.83 -5.96 7.38
CA ALA A 55 17.10 -4.71 7.27
C ALA A 55 17.23 -4.10 5.87
N ALA A 56 18.35 -4.27 5.18
CA ALA A 56 18.50 -3.81 3.79
C ALA A 56 17.59 -4.62 2.86
N THR A 57 17.56 -5.94 3.04
CA THR A 57 16.67 -6.84 2.31
C THR A 57 15.20 -6.45 2.52
N ALA A 58 14.80 -6.14 3.76
CA ALA A 58 13.45 -5.70 4.07
C ALA A 58 13.09 -4.37 3.37
N GLN A 59 14.00 -3.40 3.29
CA GLN A 59 13.77 -2.13 2.60
C GLN A 59 13.64 -2.31 1.08
N TRP A 60 14.46 -3.19 0.47
CA TRP A 60 14.35 -3.50 -0.96
C TRP A 60 13.08 -4.30 -1.29
N LEU A 61 12.67 -5.24 -0.45
CA LEU A 61 11.38 -5.92 -0.60
C LEU A 61 10.21 -4.94 -0.44
N ALA A 62 10.29 -4.02 0.52
CA ALA A 62 9.31 -2.95 0.67
C ALA A 62 9.22 -2.09 -0.60
N THR A 63 10.37 -1.75 -1.19
CA THR A 63 10.44 -1.00 -2.45
C THR A 63 9.76 -1.76 -3.60
N ALA A 64 10.15 -3.03 -3.80
CA ALA A 64 9.56 -3.89 -4.82
C ALA A 64 8.05 -4.07 -4.63
N SER A 65 7.59 -4.23 -3.39
CA SER A 65 6.17 -4.38 -3.06
C SER A 65 5.38 -3.10 -3.35
N GLY A 66 5.96 -1.92 -3.11
CA GLY A 66 5.36 -0.65 -3.50
C GLY A 66 5.23 -0.51 -5.02
N VAL A 67 6.28 -0.82 -5.79
CA VAL A 67 6.21 -0.80 -7.26
C VAL A 67 5.14 -1.77 -7.77
N LEU A 68 5.14 -3.01 -7.26
CA LEU A 68 4.14 -4.01 -7.62
C LEU A 68 2.72 -3.55 -7.28
N GLY A 69 2.52 -2.98 -6.09
CA GLY A 69 1.23 -2.45 -5.65
C GLY A 69 0.72 -1.33 -6.56
N ALA A 70 1.61 -0.44 -7.01
CA ALA A 70 1.27 0.60 -7.99
C ALA A 70 0.87 -0.01 -9.34
N CYS A 71 1.61 -1.01 -9.84
CA CYS A 71 1.26 -1.72 -11.06
C CYS A 71 -0.12 -2.38 -10.97
N VAL A 72 -0.43 -3.05 -9.86
CA VAL A 72 -1.74 -3.67 -9.63
C VAL A 72 -2.84 -2.61 -9.57
N ALA A 73 -2.62 -1.50 -8.86
CA ALA A 73 -3.59 -0.41 -8.80
C ALA A 73 -3.92 0.11 -10.21
N ILE A 74 -2.92 0.37 -11.05
CA ILE A 74 -3.12 0.78 -12.45
C ILE A 74 -3.81 -0.32 -13.28
N ALA A 75 -3.51 -1.59 -13.05
CA ALA A 75 -4.17 -2.70 -13.72
C ALA A 75 -5.69 -2.70 -13.48
N THR A 76 -6.17 -2.23 -12.33
CA THR A 76 -7.62 -2.17 -12.04
C THR A 76 -8.42 -1.25 -12.99
N VAL A 77 -7.74 -0.29 -13.65
CA VAL A 77 -8.37 0.74 -14.49
C VAL A 77 -7.92 0.72 -15.96
N THR A 78 -7.00 -0.17 -16.34
CA THR A 78 -6.47 -0.27 -17.71
C THR A 78 -7.05 -1.47 -18.47
N ALA A 79 -7.07 -1.38 -19.80
CA ALA A 79 -7.56 -2.47 -20.66
C ALA A 79 -6.74 -3.76 -20.50
N LEU A 80 -5.42 -3.64 -20.27
CA LEU A 80 -4.55 -4.80 -20.05
C LEU A 80 -4.96 -5.57 -18.79
N GLY A 81 -5.21 -4.86 -17.69
CA GLY A 81 -5.65 -5.51 -16.44
C GLY A 81 -7.06 -6.09 -16.50
N ARG A 82 -7.89 -5.69 -17.46
CA ARG A 82 -9.19 -6.34 -17.74
C ARG A 82 -9.06 -7.75 -18.31
N ARG A 83 -7.88 -8.14 -18.82
CA ARG A 83 -7.61 -9.51 -19.27
C ARG A 83 -7.38 -10.48 -18.11
N VAL A 84 -7.14 -9.98 -16.90
CA VAL A 84 -6.97 -10.82 -15.72
C VAL A 84 -8.33 -11.35 -15.26
N PRO A 85 -8.47 -12.66 -14.96
CA PRO A 85 -9.70 -13.21 -14.41
C PRO A 85 -10.15 -12.44 -13.18
N ARG A 86 -11.42 -12.03 -13.15
CA ARG A 86 -11.99 -11.19 -12.08
C ARG A 86 -11.70 -11.75 -10.68
N THR A 87 -11.93 -13.05 -10.48
CA THR A 87 -11.71 -13.71 -9.20
C THR A 87 -10.27 -13.59 -8.75
N LEU A 88 -9.31 -13.81 -9.66
CA LEU A 88 -7.89 -13.67 -9.38
C LEU A 88 -7.53 -12.23 -8.96
N MET A 89 -8.01 -11.23 -9.72
CA MET A 89 -7.75 -9.83 -9.36
C MET A 89 -8.36 -9.47 -8.01
N LEU A 90 -9.57 -9.92 -7.70
CA LEU A 90 -10.19 -9.68 -6.39
C LEU A 90 -9.41 -10.33 -5.25
N LEU A 91 -8.90 -11.56 -5.43
CA LEU A 91 -8.04 -12.22 -4.44
C LEU A 91 -6.75 -11.42 -4.21
N VAL A 92 -6.10 -10.95 -5.27
CA VAL A 92 -4.92 -10.08 -5.17
C VAL A 92 -5.25 -8.80 -4.40
N LEU A 93 -6.36 -8.15 -4.72
CA LEU A 93 -6.80 -6.93 -4.05
C LEU A 93 -7.14 -7.16 -2.56
N VAL A 94 -7.75 -8.29 -2.22
CA VAL A 94 -7.98 -8.66 -0.80
C VAL A 94 -6.67 -8.89 -0.07
N GLY A 95 -5.72 -9.62 -0.67
CA GLY A 95 -4.39 -9.82 -0.09
C GLY A 95 -3.65 -8.50 0.14
N MET A 96 -3.70 -7.60 -0.84
CA MET A 96 -3.15 -6.25 -0.69
C MET A 96 -3.86 -5.43 0.39
N LEU A 97 -5.19 -5.51 0.50
CA LEU A 97 -5.94 -4.83 1.55
C LEU A 97 -5.51 -5.30 2.94
N LEU A 98 -5.26 -6.59 3.12
CA LEU A 98 -4.76 -7.13 4.40
C LEU A 98 -3.35 -6.62 4.71
N ALA A 99 -2.45 -6.59 3.72
CA ALA A 99 -1.09 -6.10 3.89
C ALA A 99 -1.06 -4.59 4.20
N VAL A 100 -1.77 -3.78 3.41
CA VAL A 100 -1.90 -2.33 3.60
C VAL A 100 -2.63 -2.02 4.90
N GLY A 101 -3.70 -2.76 5.19
CA GLY A 101 -4.48 -2.64 6.41
C GLY A 101 -3.67 -2.99 7.67
N GLY A 102 -2.78 -3.98 7.60
CA GLY A 102 -1.86 -4.29 8.69
C GLY A 102 -0.90 -3.13 8.97
N GLY A 103 -0.25 -2.58 7.93
CA GLY A 103 0.64 -1.42 8.07
C GLY A 103 -0.09 -0.17 8.58
N ALA A 104 -1.24 0.15 7.99
CA ALA A 104 -2.08 1.26 8.42
C ALA A 104 -2.63 1.07 9.84
N GLY A 105 -2.99 -0.16 10.21
CA GLY A 105 -3.44 -0.51 11.56
C GLY A 105 -2.39 -0.23 12.62
N ILE A 106 -1.12 -0.54 12.34
CA ILE A 106 0.00 -0.18 13.22
C ILE A 106 0.12 1.34 13.35
N MET A 107 0.02 2.10 12.25
CA MET A 107 0.07 3.57 12.29
C MET A 107 -1.10 4.18 13.08
N ILE A 108 -2.29 3.58 12.99
CA ILE A 108 -3.50 3.99 13.74
C ILE A 108 -3.31 3.71 15.22
N ALA A 109 -2.94 2.48 15.59
CA ALA A 109 -2.75 2.08 16.98
C ALA A 109 -1.66 2.92 17.66
N ASP A 110 -0.52 3.10 16.99
CA ASP A 110 0.57 3.91 17.54
C ASP A 110 0.21 5.40 17.58
N GLY A 111 -0.31 5.95 16.47
CA GLY A 111 -0.64 7.37 16.37
C GLY A 111 -1.72 7.87 17.33
N PHE A 112 -2.70 7.04 17.68
CA PHE A 112 -3.80 7.44 18.56
C PHE A 112 -3.74 6.87 19.97
N VAL A 113 -3.10 5.71 20.16
CA VAL A 113 -3.05 5.01 21.45
C VAL A 113 -1.63 5.00 22.04
N GLY A 114 -0.59 5.29 21.25
CA GLY A 114 0.81 5.29 21.69
C GLY A 114 1.42 3.89 21.78
N ILE A 115 0.85 2.91 21.08
CA ILE A 115 1.36 1.53 21.05
C ILE A 115 2.22 1.34 19.81
N GLY A 116 3.52 1.60 19.89
CA GLY A 116 4.43 1.36 18.78
C GLY A 116 5.75 2.12 18.81
N VAL A 117 6.17 2.56 17.63
CA VAL A 117 7.49 3.12 17.31
C VAL A 117 7.52 4.65 17.34
N GLY A 118 6.47 5.30 17.83
CA GLY A 118 6.39 6.75 18.01
C GLY A 118 5.75 7.50 16.84
N TRP A 119 4.87 6.84 16.07
CA TRP A 119 4.06 7.51 15.06
C TRP A 119 3.19 8.60 15.70
N GLN A 120 3.11 9.73 15.02
CA GLN A 120 2.25 10.85 15.44
C GLN A 120 0.80 10.65 14.99
N TRP A 121 -0.15 11.32 15.65
CA TRP A 121 -1.60 11.22 15.38
C TRP A 121 -1.97 11.39 13.89
N TYR A 122 -1.29 12.27 13.17
CA TYR A 122 -1.56 12.51 11.74
C TYR A 122 -1.18 11.31 10.85
N HIS A 123 -0.27 10.45 11.29
CA HIS A 123 0.00 9.17 10.63
C HIS A 123 -1.15 8.18 10.84
N GLY A 124 -1.78 8.21 12.02
CA GLY A 124 -3.00 7.44 12.25
C GLY A 124 -4.14 7.88 11.30
N VAL A 125 -4.32 9.19 11.13
CA VAL A 125 -5.26 9.75 10.14
C VAL A 125 -4.90 9.28 8.72
N LEU A 126 -3.62 9.36 8.34
CA LEU A 126 -3.15 8.87 7.05
C LEU A 126 -3.48 7.38 6.84
N GLY A 127 -3.29 6.55 7.87
CA GLY A 127 -3.64 5.13 7.83
C GLY A 127 -5.12 4.90 7.51
N ILE A 128 -6.02 5.63 8.18
CA ILE A 128 -7.47 5.56 7.92
C ILE A 128 -7.79 5.97 6.48
N LEU A 129 -7.19 7.07 6.00
CA LEU A 129 -7.40 7.56 4.64
C LEU A 129 -6.93 6.55 3.59
N VAL A 130 -5.77 5.93 3.79
CA VAL A 130 -5.23 4.91 2.88
C VAL A 130 -6.13 3.68 2.83
N ILE A 131 -6.65 3.21 3.96
CA ILE A 131 -7.62 2.10 4.00
C ILE A 131 -8.89 2.48 3.21
N GLY A 132 -9.46 3.66 3.47
CA GLY A 132 -10.65 4.14 2.77
C GLY A 132 -10.46 4.24 1.26
N LEU A 133 -9.30 4.75 0.83
CA LEU A 133 -8.92 4.84 -0.58
C LEU A 133 -8.79 3.46 -1.23
N PHE A 134 -8.23 2.49 -0.51
CA PHE A 134 -8.10 1.11 -0.97
C PHE A 134 -9.45 0.43 -1.14
N LEU A 135 -10.34 0.57 -0.15
CA LEU A 135 -11.71 0.06 -0.24
C LEU A 135 -12.47 0.68 -1.41
N GLU A 136 -12.31 1.99 -1.65
CA GLU A 136 -12.96 2.68 -2.77
C GLU A 136 -12.42 2.21 -4.14
N MET A 137 -11.13 1.91 -4.25
CA MET A 137 -10.54 1.30 -5.45
C MET A 137 -11.13 -0.09 -5.70
N ILE A 138 -11.20 -0.95 -4.68
CA ILE A 138 -11.80 -2.29 -4.79
C ILE A 138 -13.25 -2.18 -5.22
N ARG A 139 -14.03 -1.31 -4.56
CA ARG A 139 -15.45 -1.08 -4.88
C ARG A 139 -15.62 -0.63 -6.32
N SER A 140 -14.80 0.31 -6.78
CA SER A 140 -14.81 0.82 -8.16
C SER A 140 -14.47 -0.26 -9.18
N TYR A 141 -13.46 -1.10 -8.90
CA TYR A 141 -13.11 -2.24 -9.75
C TYR A 141 -14.24 -3.29 -9.81
N ALA A 142 -14.81 -3.65 -8.66
CA ALA A 142 -15.87 -4.65 -8.55
C ALA A 142 -17.15 -4.22 -9.27
N ALA A 143 -17.50 -2.93 -9.21
CA ALA A 143 -18.63 -2.36 -9.94
C ALA A 143 -18.38 -2.37 -11.46
N ALA A 144 -17.20 -1.93 -11.90
CA ALA A 144 -16.84 -1.85 -13.32
C ALA A 144 -16.79 -3.23 -14.00
N THR A 145 -16.38 -4.27 -13.29
CA THR A 145 -16.30 -5.64 -13.82
C THR A 145 -17.60 -6.42 -13.72
N ARG A 146 -18.59 -5.96 -12.94
CA ARG A 146 -19.89 -6.66 -12.82
C ARG A 146 -20.74 -6.47 -14.07
N ARG A 147 -20.66 -5.30 -14.70
CA ARG A 147 -21.40 -4.94 -15.91
C ARG A 147 -20.92 -5.66 -17.20
N VAL A 148 -19.83 -6.43 -17.14
CA VAL A 148 -19.25 -7.13 -18.31
C VAL A 148 -19.65 -8.61 -18.32
N ALA A 149 -20.14 -9.15 -17.21
CA ALA A 149 -20.46 -10.57 -17.04
C ALA A 149 -21.96 -10.89 -17.11
N GLY A 150 -22.81 -9.89 -17.38
CA GLY A 150 -24.23 -10.04 -17.68
C GLY A 150 -24.54 -9.35 -18.99
#